data_AF-A0A9J7DMJ7-F1
#
_entry.id   AF-A0A9J7DMJ7-F1
#
_cell.length_a   1.000
_cell.length_b   1.000
_cell.length_c   1.000
_cell.angle_alpha   90.00
_cell.angle_beta   90.00
_cell.angle_gamma   90.00
#
_symmetry.space_group_name_H-M   'P 1'
#
loop_
_entity.id
_entity.type
_entity.pdbx_description
1 polymer ?
#
loop_
_entity_poly.entity_id
_entity_poly.type
_entity_poly.pdbx_seq_one_letter_code
_entity_poly.pdbx_strand_id
1 'polypeptide(L)'
;MDIIFQIDALPNTEVKVILKESLNTRMDKLFDNELFNAGVYLDPRIKVCMTSEQKTRAQMYIVSLYKRIYSKEDSTTDDTACTILDETPSASNACTPKSFSDYLQTLDPTTPTQSSSNIDNFESDLSTYERKSRLPLNANVLEYWDSSNIISGVANILLAIPSTQVSVERLFSAMKYMLSDQRNRLSPLNLEHILMEKANGISNYQLESD
;
A
#
# COMPACT_ATOMS: atom_id res chain seq x y z
N MET A 1 11.09 -6.69 -1.30
CA MET A 1 10.98 -7.51 -2.53
C MET A 1 12.32 -8.05 -2.99
N ASP A 2 13.46 -7.40 -2.69
CA ASP A 2 14.82 -7.95 -2.96
C ASP A 2 15.07 -9.35 -2.39
N ILE A 3 14.43 -9.68 -1.27
CA ILE A 3 14.50 -11.01 -0.65
C ILE A 3 13.98 -12.11 -1.59
N ILE A 4 12.95 -11.86 -2.39
CA ILE A 4 12.42 -12.87 -3.34
C ILE A 4 13.45 -13.11 -4.46
N PHE A 5 14.04 -12.06 -5.02
CA PHE A 5 15.09 -12.18 -6.04
C PHE A 5 16.35 -12.87 -5.48
N GLN A 6 16.69 -12.59 -4.22
CA GLN A 6 17.78 -13.28 -3.53
C GLN A 6 17.46 -14.76 -3.29
N ILE A 7 16.23 -15.10 -2.90
CA ILE A 7 15.78 -16.49 -2.76
C ILE A 7 15.79 -17.20 -4.11
N ASP A 8 15.36 -16.53 -5.18
CA ASP A 8 15.36 -17.09 -6.53
C ASP A 8 16.79 -17.31 -7.07
N ALA A 9 17.76 -16.52 -6.62
CA ALA A 9 19.18 -16.72 -6.91
C ALA A 9 19.84 -17.87 -6.10
N LEU A 10 19.19 -18.38 -5.04
CA LEU A 10 19.72 -19.52 -4.28
C LEU A 10 19.65 -20.82 -5.11
N PRO A 11 20.56 -21.79 -4.86
CA PRO A 11 20.47 -23.12 -5.44
C PRO A 11 19.13 -23.79 -5.09
N ASN A 12 18.68 -24.71 -5.95
CA ASN A 12 17.36 -25.32 -5.83
C ASN A 12 17.34 -26.38 -4.70
N THR A 13 17.26 -25.89 -3.47
CA THR A 13 17.20 -26.67 -2.23
C THR A 13 15.75 -26.74 -1.74
N GLU A 14 15.40 -27.78 -0.99
CA GLU A 14 14.09 -27.90 -0.32
C GLU A 14 13.73 -26.65 0.51
N VAL A 15 14.71 -26.06 1.18
CA VAL A 15 14.57 -24.81 1.94
C VAL A 15 14.12 -23.63 1.06
N LYS A 16 14.61 -23.53 -0.18
CA LYS A 16 14.21 -22.47 -1.13
C LYS A 16 12.73 -22.60 -1.47
N VAL A 17 12.27 -23.82 -1.73
CA VAL A 17 10.87 -24.11 -2.06
C VAL A 17 9.96 -23.72 -0.90
N ILE A 18 10.28 -24.18 0.32
CA ILE A 18 9.50 -23.88 1.53
C ILE A 18 9.44 -22.37 1.80
N LEU A 19 10.56 -21.66 1.67
CA LEU A 19 10.60 -20.21 1.87
C LEU A 19 9.74 -19.46 0.84
N LYS A 20 9.82 -19.86 -0.43
CA LYS A 20 9.02 -19.24 -1.50
C LYS A 20 7.52 -19.47 -1.28
N GLU A 21 7.13 -20.68 -0.93
CA GLU A 21 5.74 -21.03 -0.63
C GLU A 21 5.21 -20.26 0.59
N SER A 22 6.01 -20.17 1.66
CA SER A 22 5.65 -19.41 2.86
C SER A 22 5.47 -17.92 2.58
N LEU A 23 6.33 -17.34 1.73
CA LEU A 23 6.23 -15.93 1.33
C LEU A 23 4.98 -15.68 0.48
N ASN A 24 4.70 -16.53 -0.49
CA ASN A 24 3.50 -16.44 -1.31
C ASN A 24 2.23 -16.56 -0.46
N THR A 25 2.17 -17.58 0.41
CA THR A 25 1.04 -17.78 1.34
C THR A 25 0.78 -16.54 2.19
N ARG A 26 1.84 -15.86 2.67
CA ARG A 26 1.70 -14.64 3.46
C ARG A 26 1.29 -13.44 2.59
N MET A 27 1.78 -13.37 1.36
CA MET A 27 1.40 -12.34 0.40
C MET A 27 -0.08 -12.44 0.05
N ASP A 28 -0.58 -13.63 -0.22
CA ASP A 28 -2.00 -13.86 -0.55
C ASP A 28 -2.90 -13.41 0.60
N LYS A 29 -2.56 -13.78 1.84
CA LYS A 29 -3.25 -13.32 3.05
C LYS A 29 -3.26 -11.80 3.23
N LEU A 30 -2.26 -11.09 2.72
CA LEU A 30 -2.24 -9.62 2.76
C LEU A 30 -3.21 -9.04 1.72
N PHE A 31 -3.28 -9.62 0.52
CA PHE A 31 -4.21 -9.20 -0.54
C PHE A 31 -5.66 -9.65 -0.32
N ASP A 32 -5.92 -10.54 0.63
CA ASP A 32 -7.27 -10.81 1.15
C ASP A 32 -7.84 -9.60 1.90
N ASN A 33 -6.98 -8.72 2.44
CA ASN A 33 -7.41 -7.51 3.11
C ASN A 33 -7.69 -6.38 2.10
N GLU A 34 -8.94 -5.94 2.02
CA GLU A 34 -9.37 -4.90 1.07
C GLU A 34 -8.70 -3.54 1.31
N LEU A 35 -8.38 -3.17 2.56
CA LEU A 35 -7.64 -1.93 2.86
C LEU A 35 -6.22 -2.00 2.31
N PHE A 36 -5.56 -3.15 2.48
CA PHE A 36 -4.22 -3.36 1.96
C PHE A 36 -4.23 -3.36 0.43
N ASN A 37 -5.17 -4.11 -0.17
CA ASN A 37 -5.35 -4.17 -1.62
C ASN A 37 -5.60 -2.78 -2.23
N ALA A 38 -6.48 -1.99 -1.63
CA ALA A 38 -6.76 -0.61 -2.04
C ALA A 38 -5.55 0.34 -1.84
N GLY A 39 -4.82 0.17 -0.74
CA GLY A 39 -3.59 0.94 -0.48
C GLY A 39 -2.51 0.69 -1.53
N VAL A 40 -2.29 -0.57 -1.92
CA VAL A 40 -1.33 -0.93 -2.98
C VAL A 40 -1.77 -0.36 -4.33
N TYR A 41 -3.07 -0.36 -4.63
CA TYR A 41 -3.61 0.23 -5.86
C TYR A 41 -3.35 1.74 -5.95
N LEU A 42 -3.50 2.46 -4.83
CA LEU A 42 -3.27 3.91 -4.75
C LEU A 42 -1.79 4.30 -4.60
N ASP A 43 -0.87 3.34 -4.51
CA ASP A 43 0.56 3.63 -4.60
C ASP A 43 1.02 3.61 -6.08
N PRO A 44 1.32 4.78 -6.67
CA PRO A 44 1.68 4.90 -8.08
C PRO A 44 3.02 4.22 -8.41
N ARG A 45 3.80 3.78 -7.41
CA ARG A 45 5.10 3.12 -7.62
C ARG A 45 4.96 1.61 -7.80
N ILE A 46 3.93 0.99 -7.22
CA ILE A 46 3.83 -0.49 -7.10
C ILE A 46 2.50 -1.06 -7.61
N LYS A 47 1.52 -0.24 -7.99
CA LYS A 47 0.22 -0.69 -8.55
C LYS A 47 0.32 -1.66 -9.73
N VAL A 48 1.45 -1.67 -10.45
CA VAL A 48 1.70 -2.55 -11.60
C VAL A 48 1.85 -4.02 -11.22
N CYS A 49 2.18 -4.32 -9.95
CA CYS A 49 2.30 -5.68 -9.43
C CYS A 49 0.96 -6.40 -9.26
N MET A 50 -0.16 -5.68 -9.37
CA MET A 50 -1.49 -6.22 -9.06
C MET A 50 -2.08 -6.95 -10.26
N THR A 51 -2.77 -8.06 -9.99
CA THR A 51 -3.58 -8.75 -10.99
C THR A 51 -4.82 -7.92 -11.36
N SER A 52 -5.41 -8.17 -12.53
CA SER A 52 -6.64 -7.49 -12.94
C SER A 52 -7.76 -7.67 -11.93
N GLU A 53 -7.89 -8.86 -11.33
CA GLU A 53 -8.87 -9.13 -10.28
C GLU A 53 -8.62 -8.29 -9.02
N GLN A 54 -7.37 -8.21 -8.55
CA GLN A 54 -6.99 -7.39 -7.40
C GLN A 54 -7.30 -5.91 -7.65
N LYS A 55 -7.02 -5.41 -8.87
CA LYS A 55 -7.34 -4.04 -9.26
C LYS A 55 -8.84 -3.78 -9.25
N THR A 56 -9.65 -4.65 -9.83
CA THR A 56 -11.12 -4.50 -9.81
C THR A 56 -11.66 -4.48 -8.38
N ARG A 57 -11.19 -5.40 -7.50
CA ARG A 57 -11.56 -5.39 -6.08
C ARG A 57 -11.18 -4.09 -5.38
N ALA A 58 -9.95 -3.61 -5.60
CA ALA A 58 -9.47 -2.35 -5.05
C ALA A 58 -10.33 -1.16 -5.53
N GLN A 59 -10.65 -1.08 -6.82
CA GLN A 59 -11.48 -0.02 -7.39
C GLN A 59 -12.88 -0.01 -6.77
N MET A 60 -13.55 -1.17 -6.71
CA MET A 60 -14.86 -1.30 -6.05
C MET A 60 -14.81 -0.84 -4.59
N TYR A 61 -13.77 -1.24 -3.86
CA TYR A 61 -13.60 -0.84 -2.46
C TYR A 61 -13.39 0.67 -2.32
N ILE A 62 -12.52 1.26 -3.13
CA ILE A 62 -12.22 2.71 -3.11
C ILE A 62 -13.47 3.53 -3.44
N VAL A 63 -14.26 3.11 -4.43
CA VAL A 63 -15.55 3.75 -4.77
C VAL A 63 -16.54 3.63 -3.60
N SER A 64 -16.64 2.46 -2.96
CA SER A 64 -17.50 2.27 -1.79
C SER A 64 -17.07 3.14 -0.61
N LEU A 65 -15.76 3.31 -0.40
CA LEU A 65 -15.19 4.13 0.66
C LEU A 65 -15.41 5.61 0.38
N TYR A 66 -15.22 6.05 -0.86
CA TYR A 66 -15.53 7.40 -1.30
C TYR A 66 -17.01 7.72 -1.04
N LYS A 67 -17.93 6.86 -1.50
CA LYS A 67 -19.36 6.99 -1.18
C LYS A 67 -19.57 7.04 0.33
N ARG A 68 -18.96 6.16 1.12
CA ARG A 68 -19.15 6.18 2.58
C ARG A 68 -18.68 7.49 3.25
N ILE A 69 -17.58 8.08 2.79
CA ILE A 69 -17.01 9.30 3.37
C ILE A 69 -17.81 10.54 2.95
N TYR A 70 -18.25 10.59 1.68
CA TYR A 70 -18.81 11.79 1.07
C TYR A 70 -20.34 11.73 0.82
N SER A 71 -20.97 10.54 0.86
CA SER A 71 -22.43 10.35 0.63
C SER A 71 -23.27 10.64 1.86
N LYS A 72 -22.81 11.51 2.77
CA LYS A 72 -23.66 12.05 3.84
C LYS A 72 -24.45 13.29 3.42
N GLU A 73 -24.53 13.53 2.11
CA GLU A 73 -25.58 14.29 1.44
C GLU A 73 -26.11 13.40 0.29
N ASP A 74 -27.40 13.11 0.36
CA ASP A 74 -28.23 12.37 -0.61
C ASP A 74 -28.09 10.84 -0.75
N SER A 75 -29.24 10.20 -0.47
CA SER A 75 -29.54 8.80 -0.75
C SER A 75 -29.88 8.64 -2.22
N THR A 76 -29.39 7.58 -2.87
CA THR A 76 -30.20 6.56 -3.58
C THR A 76 -29.28 5.57 -4.32
N THR A 77 -29.77 4.34 -4.38
CA THR A 77 -29.21 3.17 -5.05
C THR A 77 -29.11 3.35 -6.56
N ASP A 78 -28.17 2.65 -7.21
CA ASP A 78 -28.54 1.66 -8.24
C ASP A 78 -27.30 0.90 -8.77
N ASP A 79 -27.52 -0.41 -8.95
CA ASP A 79 -26.64 -1.40 -9.56
C ASP A 79 -26.57 -1.22 -11.07
N THR A 80 -25.38 -1.31 -11.68
CA THR A 80 -25.26 -1.81 -13.07
C THR A 80 -23.87 -2.38 -13.34
N ALA A 81 -23.85 -3.65 -13.76
CA ALA A 81 -22.67 -4.42 -14.11
C ALA A 81 -22.10 -4.06 -15.50
N CYS A 82 -20.78 -4.19 -15.71
CA CYS A 82 -20.17 -4.15 -17.04
C CYS A 82 -19.00 -5.17 -17.19
N THR A 83 -19.32 -6.20 -17.97
CA THR A 83 -18.60 -6.88 -19.08
C THR A 83 -17.05 -6.85 -19.14
N ILE A 84 -16.49 -8.07 -19.12
CA ILE A 84 -15.09 -8.44 -19.32
C ILE A 84 -14.74 -8.43 -20.82
N LEU A 85 -13.58 -7.88 -21.19
CA LEU A 85 -12.89 -8.16 -22.46
C LEU A 85 -11.53 -8.80 -22.16
N ASP A 86 -11.30 -9.91 -22.85
CA ASP A 86 -10.18 -10.84 -22.76
C ASP A 86 -9.26 -10.58 -23.97
N GLU A 87 -7.93 -10.55 -23.78
CA GLU A 87 -6.99 -10.82 -24.90
C GLU A 87 -5.56 -11.21 -24.46
N THR A 88 -5.03 -12.14 -25.25
CA THR A 88 -3.94 -13.11 -25.09
C THR A 88 -2.48 -12.59 -25.22
N PRO A 89 -1.46 -13.41 -24.87
CA PRO A 89 -0.10 -12.94 -24.60
C PRO A 89 0.80 -12.94 -25.86
N SER A 90 1.80 -12.06 -25.87
CA SER A 90 2.98 -12.25 -26.72
C SER A 90 4.28 -11.83 -26.04
N ALA A 91 5.25 -12.71 -26.21
CA ALA A 91 6.54 -12.74 -25.53
C ALA A 91 7.53 -11.73 -26.11
N SER A 92 8.42 -11.20 -25.28
CA SER A 92 9.84 -11.11 -25.67
C SER A 92 10.77 -10.98 -24.46
N ASN A 93 11.83 -11.79 -24.53
CA ASN A 93 13.17 -11.61 -23.97
C ASN A 93 13.32 -11.61 -22.44
N ALA A 94 13.48 -12.83 -21.91
CA ALA A 94 13.97 -13.09 -20.56
C ALA A 94 15.40 -12.53 -20.37
N CYS A 95 15.49 -11.36 -19.73
CA CYS A 95 16.61 -11.05 -18.87
C CYS A 95 16.13 -11.23 -17.44
N THR A 96 16.77 -12.10 -16.66
CA THR A 96 16.43 -12.30 -15.25
C THR A 96 16.60 -10.97 -14.51
N PRO A 97 15.52 -10.36 -13.98
CA PRO A 97 15.62 -9.06 -13.33
C PRO A 97 16.49 -9.19 -12.07
N LYS A 98 17.56 -8.39 -11.99
CA LYS A 98 18.50 -8.38 -10.85
C LYS A 98 18.02 -7.46 -9.71
N SER A 99 17.10 -6.56 -10.00
CA SER A 99 16.53 -5.57 -9.06
C SER A 99 15.01 -5.53 -9.19
N PHE A 100 14.33 -5.20 -8.08
CA PHE A 100 12.88 -4.98 -8.07
C PHE A 100 12.46 -3.87 -9.04
N SER A 101 13.27 -2.81 -9.21
CA SER A 101 13.02 -1.76 -10.21
C SER A 101 12.88 -2.32 -11.63
N ASP A 102 13.76 -3.26 -11.97
CA ASP A 102 13.85 -3.84 -13.32
C ASP A 102 12.66 -4.78 -13.55
N TYR A 103 12.26 -5.53 -12.51
CA TYR A 103 11.05 -6.33 -12.54
C TYR A 103 9.79 -5.48 -12.78
N LEU A 104 9.63 -4.35 -12.08
CA LEU A 104 8.48 -3.46 -12.31
C LEU A 104 8.46 -2.93 -13.74
N GLN A 105 9.62 -2.63 -14.31
CA GLN A 105 9.74 -2.14 -15.67
C GLN A 105 9.34 -3.19 -16.72
N THR A 106 9.47 -4.49 -16.42
CA THR A 106 8.94 -5.56 -17.28
C THR A 106 7.42 -5.65 -17.28
N LEU A 107 6.75 -5.09 -16.27
CA LEU A 107 5.30 -5.11 -16.12
C LEU A 107 4.62 -3.81 -16.60
N ASP A 108 5.40 -2.75 -16.85
CA ASP A 108 4.87 -1.47 -17.31
C ASP A 108 4.23 -1.63 -18.71
N PRO A 109 2.95 -1.25 -18.92
CA PRO A 109 2.29 -1.39 -20.21
C PRO A 109 2.93 -0.48 -21.26
N THR A 110 3.35 -1.07 -22.37
CA THR A 110 3.97 -0.39 -23.52
C THR A 110 2.92 0.36 -24.33
N THR A 111 2.32 1.43 -23.80
CA THR A 111 1.81 2.62 -24.52
C THR A 111 0.84 3.40 -23.63
N PRO A 112 0.97 4.74 -23.53
CA PRO A 112 -0.07 5.58 -22.98
C PRO A 112 -1.13 5.86 -24.04
N THR A 113 -2.27 5.19 -23.99
CA THR A 113 -3.45 5.53 -24.80
C THR A 113 -4.13 6.75 -24.19
N GLN A 114 -4.03 7.89 -24.88
CA GLN A 114 -4.75 9.11 -24.53
C GLN A 114 -6.20 9.01 -25.05
N SER A 115 -7.16 9.13 -24.15
CA SER A 115 -8.52 9.51 -24.50
C SER A 115 -9.05 10.50 -23.47
N SER A 116 -9.52 11.62 -23.99
CA SER A 116 -10.15 12.73 -23.28
C SER A 116 -11.66 12.53 -23.28
N SER A 117 -12.25 12.33 -22.10
CA SER A 117 -13.69 12.49 -21.90
C SER A 117 -13.93 13.18 -20.56
N ASN A 118 -14.34 14.45 -20.63
CA ASN A 118 -14.81 15.25 -19.51
C ASN A 118 -16.18 14.72 -19.05
N ILE A 119 -16.21 13.96 -17.96
CA ILE A 119 -17.38 13.78 -17.07
C ILE A 119 -16.81 13.64 -15.65
N ASP A 120 -17.27 14.50 -14.73
CA ASP A 120 -16.89 14.57 -13.30
C ASP A 120 -17.39 13.34 -12.50
N ASN A 121 -16.90 12.15 -12.85
CA ASN A 121 -17.20 10.91 -12.15
C ASN A 121 -15.91 10.37 -11.51
N PHE A 122 -15.95 10.15 -10.20
CA PHE A 122 -14.83 9.59 -9.42
C PHE A 122 -14.24 8.30 -10.03
N GLU A 123 -15.07 7.48 -10.68
CA GLU A 123 -14.66 6.26 -11.39
C GLU A 123 -13.90 6.53 -12.70
N SER A 124 -14.24 7.62 -13.40
CA SER A 124 -13.50 8.11 -14.58
C SER A 124 -12.10 8.61 -14.19
N ASP A 125 -12.00 9.32 -13.06
CA ASP A 125 -10.72 9.73 -12.51
C ASP A 125 -9.85 8.53 -12.13
N LEU A 126 -10.47 7.47 -11.57
CA LEU A 126 -9.77 6.25 -11.17
C LEU A 126 -9.23 5.50 -12.40
N SER A 127 -10.02 5.46 -13.47
CA SER A 127 -9.62 4.91 -14.76
C SER A 127 -8.49 5.73 -15.40
N THR A 128 -8.53 7.06 -15.25
CA THR A 128 -7.47 7.95 -15.72
C THR A 128 -6.19 7.76 -14.92
N TYR A 129 -6.30 7.58 -13.60
CA TYR A 129 -5.18 7.24 -12.74
C TYR A 129 -4.54 5.90 -13.10
N GLU A 130 -5.33 4.88 -13.45
CA GLU A 130 -4.80 3.58 -13.86
C GLU A 130 -3.86 3.71 -15.07
N ARG A 131 -4.23 4.55 -16.05
CA ARG A 131 -3.43 4.82 -17.25
C ARG A 131 -2.19 5.70 -17.01
N LYS A 132 -2.06 6.37 -15.86
CA LYS A 132 -0.89 7.20 -15.56
C LYS A 132 0.35 6.34 -15.37
N SER A 133 1.47 6.82 -15.92
CA SER A 133 2.79 6.22 -15.79
C SER A 133 3.20 6.06 -14.32
N ARG A 134 4.00 5.03 -14.06
CA ARG A 134 4.50 4.67 -12.74
C ARG A 134 5.45 5.73 -12.21
N LEU A 135 5.32 6.05 -10.93
CA LEU A 135 6.24 6.94 -10.23
C LEU A 135 7.53 6.17 -9.87
N PRO A 136 8.73 6.79 -9.94
CA PRO A 136 9.95 6.08 -9.54
C PRO A 136 9.92 5.70 -8.05
N LEU A 137 10.58 4.60 -7.70
CA LEU A 137 10.50 4.00 -6.35
C LEU A 137 10.98 4.92 -5.23
N ASN A 138 11.90 5.84 -5.54
CA ASN A 138 12.47 6.81 -4.60
C ASN A 138 11.64 8.08 -4.41
N ALA A 139 10.56 8.26 -5.18
CA ALA A 139 9.71 9.43 -5.05
C ALA A 139 8.78 9.32 -3.83
N ASN A 140 8.37 10.50 -3.34
CA ASN A 140 7.44 10.64 -2.25
C ASN A 140 5.99 10.47 -2.75
N VAL A 141 5.29 9.45 -2.25
CA VAL A 141 3.91 9.16 -2.62
C VAL A 141 2.94 10.19 -2.03
N LEU A 142 3.26 10.76 -0.86
CA LEU A 142 2.40 11.77 -0.23
C LEU A 142 2.43 13.08 -1.04
N GLU A 143 3.60 13.49 -1.53
CA GLU A 143 3.73 14.64 -2.44
C GLU A 143 2.98 14.43 -3.76
N TYR A 144 2.95 13.20 -4.28
CA TYR A 144 2.15 12.88 -5.46
C TYR A 144 0.65 13.11 -5.24
N TRP A 145 0.15 12.78 -4.05
CA TRP A 145 -1.26 12.95 -3.65
C TRP A 145 -1.57 14.30 -3.01
N ASP A 146 -0.61 15.23 -2.91
CA ASP A 146 -0.84 16.59 -2.39
C ASP A 146 -1.62 17.48 -3.38
N SER A 147 -1.87 16.97 -4.59
CA SER A 147 -2.70 17.63 -5.60
C SER A 147 -4.19 17.66 -5.22
N SER A 148 -4.92 18.69 -5.66
CA SER A 148 -6.35 18.90 -5.38
C SER A 148 -7.30 18.00 -6.17
N ASN A 149 -6.95 16.72 -6.36
CA ASN A 149 -7.83 15.76 -7.02
C ASN A 149 -8.79 15.13 -6.01
N ILE A 150 -9.98 14.73 -6.46
CA ILE A 150 -10.99 14.08 -5.59
C ILE A 150 -10.45 12.76 -5.01
N ILE A 151 -9.65 12.03 -5.80
CA ILE A 151 -8.97 10.79 -5.37
C ILE A 151 -7.97 11.05 -4.25
N SER A 152 -7.29 12.20 -4.24
CA SER A 152 -6.26 12.53 -3.26
C SER A 152 -6.78 12.46 -1.83
N GLY A 153 -8.02 12.90 -1.58
CA GLY A 153 -8.63 12.80 -0.26
C GLY A 153 -8.74 11.35 0.23
N VAL A 154 -9.20 10.43 -0.63
CA VAL A 154 -9.32 9.00 -0.30
C VAL A 154 -7.95 8.33 -0.23
N ALA A 155 -7.02 8.70 -1.12
CA ALA A 155 -5.67 8.18 -1.14
C ALA A 155 -4.90 8.55 0.13
N ASN A 156 -4.98 9.80 0.58
CA ASN A 156 -4.34 10.22 1.83
C ASN A 156 -4.90 9.46 3.05
N ILE A 157 -6.20 9.18 3.08
CA ILE A 157 -6.80 8.36 4.15
C ILE A 157 -6.28 6.93 4.11
N LEU A 158 -6.33 6.27 2.95
CA LEU A 158 -5.92 4.86 2.82
C LEU A 158 -4.42 4.67 3.08
N LEU A 159 -3.59 5.58 2.59
CA LEU A 159 -2.14 5.50 2.75
C LEU A 159 -1.68 5.87 4.18
N ALA A 160 -2.51 6.60 4.95
CA ALA A 160 -2.24 6.87 6.35
C ALA A 160 -2.52 5.66 7.26
N ILE A 161 -3.25 4.64 6.78
CA ILE A 161 -3.57 3.45 7.57
C ILE A 161 -2.32 2.55 7.66
N PRO A 162 -1.78 2.30 8.86
CA PRO A 162 -0.64 1.41 8.99
C PRO A 162 -1.06 -0.03 8.68
N SER A 163 -0.30 -0.70 7.80
CA SER A 163 -0.58 -2.09 7.43
C SER A 163 -0.15 -3.10 8.51
N THR A 164 0.60 -2.67 9.54
CA THR A 164 1.09 -3.54 10.62
C THR A 164 1.04 -2.80 11.97
N GLN A 165 0.98 -3.57 13.06
CA GLN A 165 0.97 -3.04 14.42
C GLN A 165 2.38 -2.88 15.03
N VAL A 166 3.44 -3.02 14.22
CA VAL A 166 4.84 -3.05 14.68
C VAL A 166 5.24 -1.76 15.41
N SER A 167 4.73 -0.60 15.00
CA SER A 167 5.00 0.67 15.69
C SER A 167 4.48 0.65 17.13
N VAL A 168 3.27 0.13 17.32
CA VAL A 168 2.62 -0.02 18.61
C VAL A 168 3.31 -1.10 19.44
N GLU A 169 3.71 -2.23 18.84
CA GLU A 169 4.49 -3.27 19.53
C GLU A 169 5.85 -2.77 20.00
N ARG A 170 6.55 -1.96 19.19
CA ARG A 170 7.82 -1.32 19.59
C ARG A 170 7.62 -0.37 20.77
N LEU A 171 6.54 0.42 20.74
CA LEU A 171 6.18 1.33 21.82
C LEU A 171 5.89 0.56 23.12
N PHE A 172 5.08 -0.50 23.05
CA PHE A 172 4.81 -1.37 24.19
C PHE A 172 6.04 -2.13 24.68
N SER A 173 6.94 -2.54 23.77
CA SER A 173 8.20 -3.19 24.13
C SER A 173 9.11 -2.25 24.92
N ALA A 174 9.22 -0.98 24.50
CA ALA A 174 9.94 0.04 25.25
C ALA A 174 9.32 0.28 26.63
N MET A 175 7.98 0.27 26.71
CA MET A 175 7.24 0.43 27.96
C MET A 175 7.29 -0.77 28.89
N LYS A 176 7.59 -1.97 28.39
CA LYS A 176 7.66 -3.18 29.22
C LYS A 176 8.56 -2.94 30.43
N TYR A 177 9.68 -2.24 30.25
CA TYR A 177 10.61 -1.89 31.34
C TYR A 177 9.99 -0.94 32.38
N MET A 178 9.19 0.04 31.94
CA MET A 178 8.51 0.98 32.84
C MET A 178 7.36 0.32 33.62
N LEU A 179 6.69 -0.65 33.03
CA LEU A 179 5.56 -1.39 33.62
C LEU A 179 5.99 -2.58 34.48
N SER A 180 7.11 -3.22 34.15
CA SER A 180 7.57 -4.44 34.81
C SER A 180 8.41 -4.18 36.07
N ASP A 181 8.95 -2.97 36.24
CA ASP A 181 9.77 -2.67 37.42
C ASP A 181 8.84 -2.46 38.64
N GLN A 182 8.95 -3.36 39.62
CA GLN A 182 8.21 -3.29 40.88
C GLN A 182 8.48 -2.01 41.68
N ARG A 183 9.56 -1.28 41.36
CA ARG A 183 9.92 0.00 41.96
C ARG A 183 9.19 1.19 41.35
N ASN A 184 8.56 1.04 40.18
CA ASN A 184 7.80 2.09 39.49
C ASN A 184 6.31 1.73 39.41
N ARG A 185 5.56 2.01 40.49
CA ARG A 185 4.10 2.00 40.44
C ARG A 185 3.59 3.32 39.85
N LEU A 186 3.67 3.44 38.53
CA LEU A 186 3.04 4.54 37.80
C LEU A 186 1.52 4.36 37.82
N SER A 187 0.79 5.46 38.03
CA SER A 187 -0.66 5.45 37.86
C SER A 187 -1.00 5.29 36.37
N PRO A 188 -2.16 4.70 36.03
CA PRO A 188 -2.59 4.57 34.63
C PRO A 188 -2.63 5.89 33.86
N LEU A 189 -3.02 6.98 34.52
CA LEU A 189 -3.06 8.32 33.93
C LEU A 189 -1.67 8.86 33.61
N ASN A 190 -0.71 8.67 34.52
CA ASN A 190 0.67 9.10 34.27
C ASN A 190 1.30 8.30 33.13
N LEU A 191 0.96 7.02 33.01
CA LEU A 191 1.40 6.19 31.90
C LEU A 191 0.86 6.69 30.56
N GLU A 192 -0.41 7.07 30.49
CA GLU A 192 -1.04 7.65 29.30
C GLU A 192 -0.40 8.97 28.89
N HIS A 193 -0.10 9.85 29.86
CA HIS A 193 0.61 11.10 29.58
C HIS A 193 2.02 10.86 29.02
N ILE A 194 2.77 9.93 29.63
CA ILE A 194 4.11 9.54 29.13
C ILE A 194 3.99 8.96 27.72
N LEU A 195 2.96 8.15 27.46
CA LEU A 195 2.71 7.55 26.15
C LEU A 195 2.44 8.63 25.10
N MET A 196 1.58 9.58 25.42
CA MET A 196 1.23 10.69 24.53
C MET A 196 2.45 11.58 24.24
N GLU A 197 3.27 11.87 25.26
CA GLU A 197 4.51 12.63 25.10
C GLU A 197 5.54 11.86 24.27
N LYS A 198 5.73 10.56 24.50
CA LYS A 198 6.68 9.73 23.75
C LYS A 198 6.26 9.47 22.30
N ALA A 199 4.96 9.32 22.05
CA ALA A 199 4.44 9.13 20.70
C ALA A 199 4.54 10.40 19.85
N ASN A 200 4.39 11.57 20.46
CA ASN A 200 4.45 12.87 19.79
C ASN A 200 5.82 13.56 19.89
N GLY A 201 6.71 13.06 20.75
CA GLY A 201 8.04 13.61 20.95
C GLY A 201 8.92 13.35 19.74
N ILE A 202 9.22 14.41 18.99
CA ILE A 202 10.29 14.39 17.98
C ILE A 202 11.56 14.04 18.74
N SER A 203 12.06 12.81 18.59
CA SER A 203 13.29 12.36 19.23
C SER A 203 14.48 13.09 18.59
N ASN A 204 14.70 14.33 19.01
CA ASN A 204 15.96 15.04 18.84
C ASN A 204 16.99 14.43 19.79
N TYR A 205 17.42 13.20 19.52
CA TYR A 205 18.71 12.74 20.05
C TYR A 205 19.80 13.41 19.20
N GLN A 206 20.01 14.70 19.43
CA GLN A 206 21.30 15.30 19.11
C GLN A 206 22.30 14.62 20.06
N LEU A 207 23.12 13.73 19.50
CA LEU A 207 24.33 13.27 20.16
C LEU A 207 25.24 14.50 20.27
N GLU A 208 25.15 15.22 21.39
CA GLU A 208 26.22 16.09 21.83
C GLU A 208 27.47 15.20 21.94
N SER A 209 28.38 15.44 21.00
CA SER A 209 29.69 14.81 20.96
C SER A 209 30.60 15.70 21.80
N ASP A 210 30.83 15.30 23.04
CA ASP A 210 31.99 15.75 23.83
C ASP A 210 33.21 14.89 23.48
#